data_AF-A0A353FBC1-F1
#
_entry.id   AF-A0A353FBC1-F1
#
_cell.length_a   1.000
_cell.length_b   1.000
_cell.length_c   1.000
_cell.angle_alpha   90.00
_cell.angle_beta   90.00
_cell.angle_gamma   90.00
#
_symmetry.space_group_name_H-M   'P 1'
#
loop_
_entity.id
_entity.type
_entity.pdbx_description
1 polymer ?
#
loop_
_entity_poly.entity_id
_entity_poly.type
_entity_poly.pdbx_seq_one_letter_code
_entity_poly.pdbx_strand_id
1 'polypeptide(L)'
;MKRILIVLLSTTLFTVNAQTELDSLSFRNLVKISEAYSQNPNARGKDFENTINSLRTPALNPVADALIAIGKADEVLLSHRFLDRPNTEELKYWYVLREIHYNRVRDSLSRSPEEVAGEVLEQDIDERFLLDNYYYRIHSGIAMLFNKANLKKMDIDLDSYGLKNDTEKAILYFNICGALIQRFRVLNMMKNDKKLLAFAKKLPTFNGEPYYAYTDFDFEDFEFMGYDKTEWYKERHLGELYQSLMSHFGALANSGDKKEARELYALSIMAKPAYFRYSGMEEQLNKWYGQYK
;
A
#
# COMPACT_ATOMS: atom_id res chain seq x y z
N MET A 1 47.34 16.57 -47.92
CA MET A 1 45.96 16.68 -47.40
C MET A 1 45.59 15.40 -46.66
N LYS A 2 45.67 15.39 -45.33
CA LYS A 2 45.00 14.40 -44.46
C LYS A 2 44.58 15.16 -43.20
N ARG A 3 43.28 15.45 -43.07
CA ARG A 3 42.67 16.04 -41.88
C ARG A 3 42.46 14.91 -40.88
N ILE A 4 43.12 14.96 -39.73
CA ILE A 4 42.80 14.11 -38.59
C ILE A 4 41.75 14.87 -37.79
N LEU A 5 40.55 14.31 -37.75
CA LEU A 5 39.40 14.81 -37.00
C LEU A 5 39.61 14.43 -35.53
N ILE A 6 39.87 15.41 -34.66
CA ILE A 6 39.87 15.20 -33.21
C ILE A 6 38.41 15.28 -32.76
N VAL A 7 37.82 14.13 -32.45
CA VAL A 7 36.53 14.06 -31.76
C VAL A 7 36.81 14.23 -30.27
N LEU A 8 36.49 15.41 -29.72
CA LEU A 8 36.43 15.61 -28.28
C LEU A 8 35.19 14.85 -27.76
N LEU A 9 35.42 13.74 -27.06
CA LEU A 9 34.39 13.05 -26.29
C LEU A 9 34.26 13.77 -24.94
N SER A 10 33.36 14.74 -24.85
CA SER A 10 33.00 15.37 -23.58
C SER A 10 32.06 14.44 -22.82
N THR A 11 32.61 13.54 -22.01
CA THR A 11 31.86 12.80 -21.00
C THR A 11 31.50 13.76 -19.86
N THR A 12 30.30 14.33 -19.92
CA THR A 12 29.68 14.99 -18.78
C THR A 12 29.30 13.92 -17.74
N LEU A 13 30.15 13.73 -16.75
CA LEU A 13 29.80 13.06 -15.50
C LEU A 13 28.84 13.96 -14.73
N PHE A 14 27.54 13.77 -14.94
CA PHE A 14 26.53 14.21 -13.98
C PHE A 14 26.16 13.02 -13.09
N THR A 15 26.96 12.80 -12.05
CA THR A 15 26.50 12.10 -10.85
C THR A 15 26.56 13.10 -9.70
N VAL A 16 25.60 14.01 -9.67
CA VAL A 16 25.23 14.68 -8.43
C VAL A 16 24.40 13.66 -7.66
N ASN A 17 25.06 12.69 -7.03
CA ASN A 17 24.50 12.07 -5.83
C ASN A 17 24.64 13.12 -4.73
N ALA A 18 23.80 14.14 -4.77
CA ALA A 18 23.47 14.87 -3.55
C ALA A 18 22.57 13.93 -2.75
N GLN A 19 23.19 12.93 -2.14
CA GLN A 19 22.62 12.19 -1.03
C GLN A 19 22.55 13.24 0.08
N THR A 20 21.41 13.90 0.21
CA THR A 20 21.18 14.88 1.27
C THR A 20 21.20 14.07 2.57
N GLU A 21 22.38 14.01 3.20
CA GLU A 21 22.51 13.43 4.54
C GLU A 21 21.48 14.12 5.44
N LEU A 22 20.58 13.31 5.99
CA LEU A 22 19.61 13.76 6.97
C LEU A 22 20.37 14.45 8.10
N ASP A 23 20.10 15.74 8.33
CA ASP A 23 20.85 16.50 9.33
C ASP A 23 20.75 15.84 10.71
N SER A 24 21.74 16.05 11.58
CA SER A 24 21.81 15.32 12.85
C SER A 24 20.57 15.50 13.74
N LEU A 25 19.86 16.62 13.66
CA LEU A 25 18.62 16.83 14.40
C LEU A 25 17.48 16.01 13.79
N SER A 26 17.31 16.08 12.47
CA SER A 26 16.31 15.26 11.76
C SER A 26 16.57 13.77 11.92
N PHE A 27 17.82 13.31 11.92
CA PHE A 27 18.16 11.91 12.17
C PHE A 27 17.71 11.47 13.58
N ARG A 28 18.11 12.22 14.62
CA ARG A 28 17.69 11.92 16.00
C ARG A 28 16.18 11.96 16.17
N ASN A 29 15.50 12.88 15.49
CA ASN A 29 14.06 13.01 15.56
C ASN A 29 13.34 11.88 14.81
N LEU A 30 13.86 11.41 13.68
CA LEU A 30 13.34 10.25 12.96
C LEU A 30 13.39 8.99 13.81
N VAL A 31 14.52 8.77 14.51
CA VAL A 31 14.67 7.67 15.46
C VAL A 31 13.60 7.75 16.55
N LYS A 32 13.44 8.91 17.20
CA LYS A 32 12.42 9.11 18.24
C LYS A 32 10.98 8.95 17.74
N ILE A 33 10.68 9.43 16.53
CA ILE A 33 9.38 9.22 15.87
C ILE A 33 9.13 7.73 15.68
N SER A 34 10.15 6.99 15.26
CA SER A 34 10.07 5.54 15.03
C SER A 34 9.89 4.74 16.31
N GLU A 35 10.56 5.13 17.40
CA GLU A 35 10.36 4.55 18.72
C GLU A 35 8.94 4.81 19.24
N ALA A 36 8.45 6.06 19.11
CA ALA A 36 7.10 6.42 19.49
C ALA A 36 6.05 5.65 18.68
N TYR A 37 6.25 5.54 17.35
CA TYR A 37 5.42 4.72 16.47
C TYR A 37 5.44 3.25 16.92
N SER A 38 6.61 2.69 17.21
CA SER A 38 6.71 1.30 17.64
C SER A 38 5.89 1.05 18.92
N GLN A 39 5.87 1.98 19.88
CA GLN A 39 5.07 1.90 21.11
C GLN A 39 3.56 2.05 20.85
N ASN A 40 3.17 2.72 19.78
CA ASN A 40 1.79 2.96 19.42
C ASN A 40 1.60 2.90 17.90
N PRO A 41 1.54 1.69 17.30
CA PRO A 41 1.55 1.52 15.84
C PRO A 41 0.27 2.00 15.16
N ASN A 42 -0.79 2.27 15.95
CA ASN A 42 -2.02 2.88 15.46
C ASN A 42 -1.98 4.42 15.53
N ALA A 43 -0.89 5.01 15.99
CA ALA A 43 -0.66 6.45 16.08
C ALA A 43 -1.74 7.24 16.85
N ARG A 44 -2.42 6.61 17.83
CA ARG A 44 -3.59 7.20 18.49
C ARG A 44 -3.26 8.03 19.73
N GLY A 45 -4.13 9.00 20.02
CA GLY A 45 -4.14 9.71 21.30
C GLY A 45 -3.36 11.02 21.30
N LYS A 46 -3.71 11.91 22.23
CA LYS A 46 -3.19 13.27 22.25
C LYS A 46 -1.70 13.33 22.60
N ASP A 47 -1.24 12.42 23.46
CA ASP A 47 0.17 12.34 23.86
C ASP A 47 1.06 11.93 22.69
N PHE A 48 0.58 10.99 21.86
CA PHE A 48 1.27 10.62 20.62
C PHE A 48 1.35 11.82 19.66
N GLU A 49 0.22 12.50 19.41
CA GLU A 49 0.19 13.69 18.56
C GLU A 49 1.16 14.79 19.07
N ASN A 50 1.17 15.05 20.38
CA ASN A 50 2.08 16.02 20.99
C ASN A 50 3.56 15.61 20.83
N THR A 51 3.85 14.31 21.02
CA THR A 51 5.20 13.75 20.83
C THR A 51 5.65 13.98 19.39
N ILE A 52 4.86 13.56 18.41
CA ILE A 52 5.18 13.71 16.98
C ILE A 52 5.34 15.19 16.60
N ASN A 53 4.47 16.08 17.09
CA ASN A 53 4.58 17.51 16.80
C ASN A 53 5.85 18.15 17.36
N SER A 54 6.35 17.71 18.52
CA SER A 54 7.59 18.24 19.10
C SER A 54 8.87 17.77 18.39
N LEU A 55 8.77 16.74 17.54
CA LEU A 55 9.89 16.14 16.80
C LEU A 55 9.97 16.61 15.33
N ARG A 56 9.09 17.54 14.92
CA ARG A 56 9.05 18.03 13.54
C ARG A 56 10.35 18.73 13.14
N THR A 57 10.78 18.44 11.93
CA THR A 57 11.74 19.22 11.14
C THR A 57 11.17 19.36 9.72
N PRO A 58 11.69 20.24 8.86
CA PRO A 58 11.23 20.34 7.48
C PRO A 58 11.21 18.98 6.75
N ALA A 59 12.26 18.17 6.93
CA ALA A 59 12.37 16.82 6.35
C ALA A 59 11.35 15.82 6.91
N LEU A 60 10.94 15.97 8.17
CA LEU A 60 10.05 15.03 8.86
C LEU A 60 8.58 15.45 8.89
N ASN A 61 8.25 16.64 8.38
CA ASN A 61 6.87 17.12 8.32
C ASN A 61 5.92 16.14 7.60
N PRO A 62 6.29 15.57 6.43
CA PRO A 62 5.42 14.61 5.74
C PRO A 62 5.11 13.36 6.58
N VAL A 63 6.12 12.78 7.24
CA VAL A 63 5.97 11.62 8.13
C VAL A 63 5.08 11.98 9.32
N ALA A 64 5.35 13.12 9.97
CA ALA A 64 4.58 13.60 11.12
C ALA A 64 3.11 13.84 10.78
N ASP A 65 2.83 14.48 9.65
CA ASP A 65 1.48 14.77 9.18
C ASP A 65 0.69 13.49 8.92
N ALA A 66 1.31 12.52 8.26
CA ALA A 66 0.69 11.23 7.95
C ALA A 66 0.41 10.42 9.21
N LEU A 67 1.35 10.34 10.16
CA LEU A 67 1.13 9.65 11.44
C LEU A 67 -0.05 10.25 12.21
N ILE A 68 -0.16 11.57 12.24
CA ILE A 68 -1.28 12.27 12.89
C ILE A 68 -2.60 11.98 12.16
N ALA A 69 -2.61 11.98 10.82
CA ALA A 69 -3.79 11.65 10.03
C ALA A 69 -4.24 10.19 10.22
N ILE A 70 -3.28 9.24 10.27
CA ILE A 70 -3.50 7.83 10.59
C ILE A 70 -4.22 7.70 11.94
N GLY A 71 -3.67 8.32 12.98
CA GLY A 71 -4.22 8.28 14.34
C GLY A 71 -5.66 8.77 14.45
N LYS A 72 -6.04 9.74 13.61
CA LYS A 72 -7.37 10.34 13.55
C LYS A 72 -8.35 9.55 12.67
N ALA A 73 -7.85 8.62 11.84
CA ALA A 73 -8.63 8.01 10.76
C ALA A 73 -9.38 9.08 9.98
N ASP A 74 -8.62 10.04 9.47
CA ASP A 74 -9.10 11.23 8.78
C ASP A 74 -9.26 10.94 7.28
N GLU A 75 -10.31 11.49 6.67
CA GLU A 75 -10.61 11.32 5.25
C GLU A 75 -9.52 11.91 4.34
N VAL A 76 -8.74 12.87 4.87
CA VAL A 76 -7.57 13.42 4.16
C VAL A 76 -6.58 12.34 3.73
N LEU A 77 -6.51 11.18 4.41
CA LEU A 77 -5.65 10.04 4.04
C LEU A 77 -5.91 9.52 2.61
N LEU A 78 -7.08 9.81 2.04
CA LEU A 78 -7.45 9.44 0.67
C LEU A 78 -7.30 10.60 -0.33
N SER A 79 -6.62 11.68 0.06
CA SER A 79 -6.33 12.83 -0.82
C SER A 79 -4.93 12.74 -1.42
N HIS A 80 -4.67 13.54 -2.46
CA HIS A 80 -3.35 13.74 -3.06
C HIS A 80 -2.24 13.91 -2.02
N ARG A 81 -2.49 14.62 -0.91
CA ARG A 81 -1.49 14.83 0.15
C ARG A 81 -0.85 13.54 0.68
N PHE A 82 -1.58 12.42 0.70
CA PHE A 82 -1.08 11.13 1.22
C PHE A 82 -1.11 10.00 0.20
N LEU A 83 -1.80 10.18 -0.94
CA LEU A 83 -1.81 9.20 -2.02
C LEU A 83 -0.78 9.52 -3.11
N ASP A 84 -0.37 10.78 -3.26
CA ASP A 84 0.74 11.14 -4.16
C ASP A 84 1.98 10.35 -3.80
N ARG A 85 2.72 9.96 -4.83
CA ARG A 85 3.94 9.19 -4.70
C ARG A 85 4.99 9.98 -3.89
N PRO A 86 5.42 9.49 -2.71
CA PRO A 86 6.48 10.16 -1.95
C PRO A 86 7.81 10.12 -2.70
N ASN A 87 8.71 11.06 -2.36
CA ASN A 87 10.08 10.99 -2.85
C ASN A 87 10.85 9.85 -2.17
N THR A 88 11.99 9.45 -2.76
CA THR A 88 12.77 8.29 -2.30
C THR A 88 13.28 8.45 -0.86
N GLU A 89 13.62 9.66 -0.43
CA GLU A 89 14.07 9.92 0.95
C GLU A 89 12.94 9.70 1.96
N GLU A 90 11.76 10.23 1.67
CA GLU A 90 10.56 10.02 2.50
C GLU A 90 10.21 8.54 2.60
N LEU A 91 10.26 7.80 1.50
CA LEU A 91 9.99 6.36 1.52
C LEU A 91 10.99 5.60 2.43
N LYS A 92 12.27 5.99 2.42
CA LYS A 92 13.27 5.45 3.33
C LYS A 92 12.97 5.79 4.79
N TYR A 93 12.49 7.00 5.10
CA TYR A 93 12.10 7.36 6.47
C TYR A 93 10.98 6.45 6.99
N TRP A 94 9.97 6.15 6.18
CA TRP A 94 8.94 5.17 6.55
C TRP A 94 9.48 3.75 6.73
N TYR A 95 10.52 3.40 6.00
CA TYR A 95 11.18 2.11 6.17
C TYR A 95 11.99 2.06 7.48
N VAL A 96 12.60 3.17 7.92
CA VAL A 96 13.22 3.27 9.26
C VAL A 96 12.18 3.02 10.35
N LEU A 97 10.97 3.57 10.23
CA LEU A 97 9.87 3.30 11.17
C LEU A 97 9.52 1.81 11.24
N ARG A 98 9.51 1.11 10.09
CA ARG A 98 9.29 -0.35 10.01
C ARG A 98 10.41 -1.11 10.72
N GLU A 99 11.67 -0.83 10.37
CA GLU A 99 12.79 -1.61 10.90
C GLU A 99 13.00 -1.42 12.39
N ILE A 100 12.87 -0.19 12.90
CA ILE A 100 12.92 0.05 14.35
C ILE A 100 11.75 -0.66 15.05
N HIS A 101 10.56 -0.65 14.45
CA HIS A 101 9.44 -1.40 15.00
C HIS A 101 9.76 -2.90 15.06
N TYR A 102 10.21 -3.49 13.95
CA TYR A 102 10.51 -4.92 13.84
C TYR A 102 11.67 -5.35 14.73
N ASN A 103 12.73 -4.54 14.82
CA ASN A 103 13.85 -4.76 15.74
C ASN A 103 13.37 -4.87 17.19
N ARG A 104 12.37 -4.07 17.58
CA ARG A 104 11.84 -4.10 18.94
C ARG A 104 10.93 -5.30 19.23
N VAL A 105 10.14 -5.74 18.26
CA VAL A 105 9.13 -6.81 18.48
C VAL A 105 9.64 -8.21 18.15
N ARG A 106 10.79 -8.33 17.48
CA ARG A 106 11.49 -9.61 17.31
C ARG A 106 12.41 -9.84 18.50
N ASP A 107 12.09 -10.85 19.31
CA ASP A 107 12.79 -11.21 20.56
C ASP A 107 14.31 -11.47 20.40
N SER A 108 14.81 -11.62 19.17
CA SER A 108 16.20 -11.96 18.86
C SER A 108 17.09 -10.76 18.47
N LEU A 109 16.54 -9.55 18.30
CA LEU A 109 17.31 -8.39 17.82
C LEU A 109 17.45 -7.35 18.94
N SER A 110 18.67 -7.12 19.42
CA SER A 110 18.97 -6.15 20.49
C SER A 110 19.80 -4.95 19.98
N ARG A 111 19.59 -4.55 18.73
CA ARG A 111 20.35 -3.45 18.11
C ARG A 111 19.80 -2.11 18.55
N SER A 112 20.63 -1.08 18.62
CA SER A 112 20.12 0.24 18.98
C SER A 112 19.25 0.82 17.85
N PRO A 113 18.20 1.60 18.16
CA PRO A 113 17.40 2.27 17.15
C PRO A 113 18.22 3.14 16.18
N GLU A 114 19.28 3.79 16.67
CA GLU A 114 20.20 4.58 15.84
C GLU A 114 20.98 3.73 14.85
N GLU A 115 21.47 2.56 15.26
CA GLU A 115 22.19 1.61 14.40
C GLU A 115 21.28 1.13 13.27
N VAL A 116 20.05 0.74 13.61
CA VAL A 116 19.04 0.30 12.64
C VAL A 116 18.69 1.43 11.66
N ALA A 117 18.47 2.65 12.16
CA ALA A 117 18.17 3.79 11.29
C ALA A 117 19.32 4.13 10.34
N GLY A 118 20.56 4.14 10.84
CA GLY A 118 21.75 4.42 10.03
C GLY A 118 21.88 3.46 8.86
N GLU A 119 21.79 2.15 9.13
CA GLU A 119 21.89 1.13 8.08
C GLU A 119 20.80 1.24 7.02
N VAL A 120 19.54 1.43 7.43
CA VAL A 120 18.43 1.56 6.49
C VAL A 120 18.60 2.76 5.55
N LEU A 121 19.10 3.88 6.08
CA LEU A 121 19.30 5.09 5.27
C LEU A 121 20.41 4.90 4.23
N GLU A 122 21.45 4.13 4.56
CA GLU A 122 22.57 3.81 3.68
C GLU A 122 22.27 2.68 2.68
N GLN A 123 21.39 1.75 3.04
CA GLN A 123 21.08 0.58 2.23
C GLN A 123 20.42 0.95 0.89
N ASP A 124 20.78 0.23 -0.16
CA ASP A 124 20.04 0.20 -1.42
C ASP A 124 18.88 -0.79 -1.28
N ILE A 125 17.65 -0.28 -1.28
CA ILE A 125 16.43 -1.05 -1.05
C ILE A 125 15.55 -0.90 -2.29
N ASP A 126 15.01 -2.02 -2.78
CA ASP A 126 14.08 -2.00 -3.91
C ASP A 126 12.94 -1.00 -3.66
N GLU A 127 12.77 -0.07 -4.59
CA GLU A 127 11.83 1.02 -4.46
C GLU A 127 10.37 0.52 -4.35
N ARG A 128 10.07 -0.66 -4.91
CA ARG A 128 8.75 -1.30 -4.78
C ARG A 128 8.45 -1.65 -3.33
N PHE A 129 9.45 -2.10 -2.56
CA PHE A 129 9.30 -2.36 -1.12
C PHE A 129 9.10 -1.09 -0.32
N LEU A 130 9.87 -0.05 -0.65
CA LEU A 130 9.79 1.23 0.03
C LEU A 130 8.40 1.84 -0.16
N LEU A 131 7.88 1.81 -1.39
CA LEU A 131 6.55 2.30 -1.72
C LEU A 131 5.43 1.47 -1.11
N ASP A 132 5.50 0.14 -1.18
CA ASP A 132 4.53 -0.73 -0.55
C ASP A 132 4.49 -0.53 0.97
N ASN A 133 5.66 -0.43 1.62
CA ASN A 133 5.72 -0.13 3.05
C ASN A 133 5.05 1.20 3.38
N TYR A 134 5.27 2.26 2.59
CA TYR A 134 4.59 3.55 2.82
C TYR A 134 3.07 3.38 2.83
N TYR A 135 2.51 2.84 1.75
CA TYR A 135 1.05 2.69 1.64
C TYR A 135 0.48 1.71 2.66
N TYR A 136 1.23 0.67 3.02
CA TYR A 136 0.86 -0.27 4.08
C TYR A 136 0.76 0.40 5.46
N ARG A 137 1.56 1.43 5.75
CA ARG A 137 1.49 2.15 7.03
C ARG A 137 0.26 3.04 7.11
N ILE A 138 -0.10 3.74 6.03
CA ILE A 138 -1.33 4.55 6.00
C ILE A 138 -2.61 3.71 5.92
N HIS A 139 -2.53 2.49 5.37
CA HIS A 139 -3.63 1.53 5.24
C HIS A 139 -4.41 1.31 6.56
N SER A 140 -3.73 1.26 7.71
CA SER A 140 -4.39 1.10 9.02
C SER A 140 -5.38 2.22 9.35
N GLY A 141 -5.01 3.47 9.07
CA GLY A 141 -5.87 4.65 9.25
C GLY A 141 -7.07 4.62 8.29
N ILE A 142 -6.87 4.15 7.06
CA ILE A 142 -7.92 4.02 6.05
C ILE A 142 -8.93 2.93 6.43
N ALA A 143 -8.45 1.76 6.89
CA ALA A 143 -9.33 0.70 7.40
C ALA A 143 -10.15 1.19 8.60
N MET A 144 -9.56 1.99 9.49
CA MET A 144 -10.27 2.64 10.60
C MET A 144 -11.32 3.65 10.12
N LEU A 145 -11.00 4.48 9.12
CA LEU A 145 -11.89 5.45 8.51
C LEU A 145 -13.11 4.76 7.89
N PHE A 146 -12.89 3.70 7.10
CA PHE A 146 -13.95 3.03 6.36
C PHE A 146 -15.01 2.36 7.25
N ASN A 147 -14.68 2.08 8.51
CA ASN A 147 -15.63 1.56 9.48
C ASN A 147 -16.79 2.51 9.78
N LYS A 148 -16.58 3.81 9.56
CA LYS A 148 -17.53 4.89 9.86
C LYS A 148 -17.90 5.71 8.61
N ALA A 149 -17.01 5.81 7.63
CA ALA A 149 -17.20 6.66 6.46
C ALA A 149 -18.08 6.01 5.37
N ASN A 150 -18.56 6.86 4.45
CA ASN A 150 -19.18 6.45 3.20
C ASN A 150 -18.41 7.10 2.05
N LEU A 151 -17.64 6.30 1.32
CA LEU A 151 -16.69 6.77 0.31
C LEU A 151 -17.25 6.64 -1.12
N LYS A 152 -18.54 6.32 -1.30
CA LYS A 152 -19.15 6.05 -2.62
C LYS A 152 -19.07 7.20 -3.64
N LYS A 153 -18.75 8.41 -3.19
CA LYS A 153 -18.62 9.61 -4.03
C LYS A 153 -17.17 9.97 -4.34
N MET A 154 -16.23 9.24 -3.74
CA MET A 154 -14.81 9.44 -3.91
C MET A 154 -14.34 8.54 -5.05
N ASP A 155 -13.44 9.10 -5.84
CA ASP A 155 -12.72 8.39 -6.87
C ASP A 155 -11.23 8.42 -6.54
N ILE A 156 -10.59 7.25 -6.57
CA ILE A 156 -9.15 7.09 -6.40
C ILE A 156 -8.55 7.02 -7.80
N ASP A 157 -8.08 8.15 -8.29
CA ASP A 157 -7.50 8.29 -9.64
C ASP A 157 -6.00 7.91 -9.60
N LEU A 158 -5.73 6.63 -9.85
CA LEU A 158 -4.39 6.03 -9.88
C LEU A 158 -3.46 6.71 -10.90
N ASP A 159 -4.00 7.40 -11.91
CA ASP A 159 -3.22 8.09 -12.93
C ASP A 159 -2.79 9.50 -12.48
N SER A 160 -3.39 10.03 -11.40
CA SER A 160 -3.15 11.40 -10.92
C SER A 160 -2.09 11.53 -9.82
N TYR A 161 -1.71 10.43 -9.17
CA TYR A 161 -0.84 10.43 -7.98
C TYR A 161 0.67 10.44 -8.27
N GLY A 162 1.09 10.65 -9.52
CA GLY A 162 2.51 10.72 -9.89
C GLY A 162 3.26 9.38 -9.80
N LEU A 163 2.54 8.26 -9.83
CA LEU A 163 3.10 6.91 -9.85
C LEU A 163 3.82 6.63 -11.17
N LYS A 164 4.99 5.99 -11.12
CA LYS A 164 5.91 5.84 -12.25
C LYS A 164 5.45 4.85 -13.31
N ASN A 165 4.75 3.79 -12.90
CA ASN A 165 4.41 2.66 -13.76
C ASN A 165 3.26 1.83 -13.15
N ASP A 166 2.81 0.82 -13.89
CA ASP A 166 1.70 -0.05 -13.48
C ASP A 166 1.99 -0.87 -12.22
N THR A 167 3.27 -1.17 -11.93
CA THR A 167 3.66 -1.80 -10.65
C THR A 167 3.31 -0.88 -9.48
N GLU A 168 3.68 0.40 -9.55
CA GLU A 168 3.37 1.37 -8.49
C GLU A 168 1.86 1.63 -8.35
N LYS A 169 1.12 1.66 -9.47
CA LYS A 169 -0.36 1.71 -9.47
C LYS A 169 -0.97 0.49 -8.79
N ALA A 170 -0.46 -0.69 -9.09
CA ALA A 170 -0.90 -1.92 -8.43
C ALA A 170 -0.59 -1.90 -6.93
N ILE A 171 0.59 -1.43 -6.51
CA ILE A 171 0.97 -1.30 -5.09
C ILE A 171 0.00 -0.37 -4.36
N LEU A 172 -0.26 0.82 -4.90
CA LEU A 172 -1.24 1.74 -4.31
C LEU A 172 -2.63 1.08 -4.25
N TYR A 173 -3.10 0.53 -5.38
CA TYR A 173 -4.40 -0.14 -5.46
C TYR A 173 -4.53 -1.23 -4.39
N PHE A 174 -3.57 -2.16 -4.28
CA PHE A 174 -3.66 -3.27 -3.33
C PHE A 174 -3.68 -2.77 -1.89
N ASN A 175 -2.88 -1.77 -1.55
CA ASN A 175 -2.87 -1.22 -0.21
C ASN A 175 -4.18 -0.49 0.12
N ILE A 176 -4.70 0.38 -0.76
CA ILE A 176 -5.94 1.10 -0.46
C ILE A 176 -7.14 0.16 -0.51
N CYS A 177 -7.29 -0.61 -1.60
CA CYS A 177 -8.39 -1.55 -1.76
C CYS A 177 -8.40 -2.60 -0.65
N GLY A 178 -7.24 -3.15 -0.28
CA GLY A 178 -7.08 -4.09 0.82
C GLY A 178 -7.65 -3.55 2.14
N ALA A 179 -7.36 -2.28 2.47
CA ALA A 179 -7.88 -1.61 3.67
C ALA A 179 -9.40 -1.59 3.73
N LEU A 180 -10.00 -1.34 2.57
CA LEU A 180 -11.42 -1.13 2.44
C LEU A 180 -12.18 -2.47 2.42
N ILE A 181 -11.59 -3.53 1.87
CA ILE A 181 -12.27 -4.82 1.69
C ILE A 181 -11.90 -5.87 2.75
N GLN A 182 -10.93 -5.62 3.63
CA GLN A 182 -10.47 -6.59 4.66
C GLN A 182 -11.62 -7.23 5.46
N ARG A 183 -12.69 -6.47 5.74
CA ARG A 183 -13.85 -6.94 6.50
C ARG A 183 -14.74 -7.93 5.75
N PHE A 184 -14.64 -8.04 4.43
CA PHE A 184 -15.53 -8.88 3.63
C PHE A 184 -15.38 -10.35 4.02
N ARG A 185 -14.14 -10.82 4.17
CA ARG A 185 -13.88 -12.19 4.64
C ARG A 185 -14.46 -12.44 6.03
N VAL A 186 -14.28 -11.50 6.97
CA VAL A 186 -14.84 -11.62 8.33
C VAL A 186 -16.36 -11.71 8.29
N LEU A 187 -17.02 -10.83 7.53
CA LEU A 187 -18.48 -10.81 7.42
C LEU A 187 -19.01 -12.07 6.73
N ASN A 188 -18.30 -12.59 5.72
CA ASN A 188 -18.63 -13.84 5.05
C ASN A 188 -18.51 -15.04 5.99
N MET A 189 -17.44 -15.14 6.80
CA MET A 189 -17.31 -16.19 7.83
C MET A 189 -18.44 -16.12 8.87
N MET A 190 -18.90 -14.91 9.20
CA MET A 190 -20.05 -14.68 10.08
C MET A 190 -21.41 -14.88 9.38
N LYS A 191 -21.42 -15.24 8.08
CA LYS A 191 -22.62 -15.36 7.24
C LYS A 191 -23.50 -14.10 7.27
N ASN A 192 -22.86 -12.92 7.28
CA ASN A 192 -23.53 -11.63 7.40
C ASN A 192 -23.53 -10.87 6.08
N ASP A 193 -24.18 -11.45 5.07
CA ASP A 193 -24.25 -10.94 3.71
C ASP A 193 -24.84 -9.53 3.65
N LYS A 194 -25.89 -9.26 4.44
CA LYS A 194 -26.52 -7.93 4.51
C LYS A 194 -25.51 -6.84 4.91
N LYS A 195 -24.67 -7.11 5.91
CA LYS A 195 -23.66 -6.16 6.35
C LYS A 195 -22.52 -6.05 5.35
N LEU A 196 -22.11 -7.15 4.73
CA LEU A 196 -21.09 -7.15 3.67
C LEU A 196 -21.53 -6.24 2.51
N LEU A 197 -22.73 -6.45 1.97
CA LEU A 197 -23.28 -5.65 0.89
C LEU A 197 -23.47 -4.18 1.29
N ALA A 198 -23.80 -3.90 2.56
CA ALA A 198 -23.86 -2.54 3.07
C ALA A 198 -22.48 -1.84 3.13
N PHE A 199 -21.39 -2.58 3.32
CA PHE A 199 -20.04 -2.04 3.18
C PHE A 199 -19.64 -1.88 1.71
N ALA A 200 -19.95 -2.86 0.85
CA ALA A 200 -19.65 -2.76 -0.58
C ALA A 200 -20.25 -1.51 -1.23
N LYS A 201 -21.47 -1.14 -0.87
CA LYS A 201 -22.15 0.08 -1.36
C LYS A 201 -21.51 1.41 -0.92
N LYS A 202 -20.52 1.37 -0.02
CA LYS A 202 -19.80 2.54 0.48
C LYS A 202 -18.40 2.67 -0.09
N LEU A 203 -17.93 1.69 -0.87
CA LEU A 203 -16.59 1.71 -1.44
C LEU A 203 -16.45 2.85 -2.45
N PRO A 204 -15.26 3.47 -2.55
CA PRO A 204 -14.95 4.41 -3.62
C PRO A 204 -14.84 3.69 -4.97
N THR A 205 -14.74 4.47 -6.03
CA THR A 205 -14.29 4.01 -7.34
C THR A 205 -12.78 4.12 -7.47
N PHE A 206 -12.21 3.42 -8.45
CA PHE A 206 -10.84 3.57 -8.88
C PHE A 206 -10.86 3.90 -10.37
N ASN A 207 -10.28 5.04 -10.76
CA ASN A 207 -10.35 5.58 -12.12
C ASN A 207 -11.78 5.62 -12.70
N GLY A 208 -12.76 6.00 -11.88
CA GLY A 208 -14.18 6.08 -12.24
C GLY A 208 -14.93 4.74 -12.25
N GLU A 209 -14.23 3.62 -12.08
CA GLU A 209 -14.81 2.27 -12.15
C GLU A 209 -14.99 1.63 -10.76
N PRO A 210 -15.90 0.66 -10.60
CA PRO A 210 -16.03 -0.08 -9.34
C PRO A 210 -14.70 -0.70 -8.90
N TYR A 211 -14.46 -0.78 -7.58
CA TYR A 211 -13.17 -1.23 -7.03
C TYR A 211 -12.66 -2.57 -7.60
N TYR A 212 -13.55 -3.45 -8.03
CA TYR A 212 -13.21 -4.77 -8.54
C TYR A 212 -12.80 -4.78 -10.03
N ALA A 213 -12.92 -3.66 -10.74
CA ALA A 213 -12.67 -3.56 -12.19
C ALA A 213 -11.20 -3.27 -12.54
N TYR A 214 -10.41 -2.73 -11.62
CA TYR A 214 -8.97 -2.58 -11.83
C TYR A 214 -8.29 -3.95 -11.90
N THR A 215 -7.65 -4.25 -13.02
CA THR A 215 -7.10 -5.59 -13.32
C THR A 215 -5.73 -5.56 -13.99
N ASP A 216 -5.07 -4.41 -13.99
CA ASP A 216 -3.75 -4.19 -14.58
C ASP A 216 -2.66 -4.66 -13.61
N PHE A 217 -2.54 -5.98 -13.49
CA PHE A 217 -1.59 -6.67 -12.61
C PHE A 217 -0.52 -7.45 -13.39
N ASP A 218 -0.26 -7.06 -14.64
CA ASP A 218 0.76 -7.66 -15.51
C ASP A 218 2.14 -7.00 -15.34
N PHE A 219 2.60 -6.90 -14.09
CA PHE A 219 3.92 -6.39 -13.75
C PHE A 219 4.89 -7.52 -13.34
N GLU A 220 6.19 -7.27 -13.32
CA GLU A 220 7.17 -8.25 -12.82
C GLU A 220 6.96 -8.49 -11.31
N ASP A 221 6.72 -9.75 -10.94
CA ASP A 221 6.55 -10.12 -9.53
C ASP A 221 7.83 -9.88 -8.73
N PHE A 222 7.68 -9.66 -7.43
CA PHE A 222 8.79 -9.43 -6.52
C PHE A 222 8.50 -10.08 -5.19
N GLU A 223 9.53 -10.27 -4.37
CA GLU A 223 9.29 -10.73 -3.01
C GLU A 223 8.51 -9.67 -2.23
N PHE A 224 7.82 -10.07 -1.17
CA PHE A 224 7.15 -9.25 -0.17
C PHE A 224 7.73 -9.69 1.17
N MET A 225 8.38 -8.78 1.88
CA MET A 225 8.93 -9.09 3.20
C MET A 225 7.92 -8.73 4.28
N GLY A 226 7.14 -9.73 4.70
CA GLY A 226 6.21 -9.61 5.81
C GLY A 226 6.91 -9.60 7.18
N TYR A 227 6.09 -9.64 8.23
CA TYR A 227 6.60 -9.70 9.60
C TYR A 227 7.31 -11.04 9.91
N ASP A 228 6.72 -12.16 9.47
CA ASP A 228 7.16 -13.52 9.81
C ASP A 228 7.73 -14.32 8.62
N LYS A 229 7.44 -13.89 7.39
CA LYS A 229 7.81 -14.63 6.18
C LYS A 229 7.98 -13.71 4.98
N THR A 230 8.83 -14.17 4.06
CA THR A 230 8.92 -13.65 2.70
C THR A 230 7.97 -14.45 1.80
N GLU A 231 7.18 -13.76 1.00
CA GLU A 231 6.23 -14.34 0.03
C GLU A 231 6.36 -13.63 -1.31
N TRP A 232 5.80 -14.18 -2.39
CA TRP A 232 5.69 -13.43 -3.64
C TRP A 232 4.56 -12.40 -3.55
N TYR A 233 4.81 -11.18 -4.03
CA TYR A 233 3.91 -10.05 -3.90
C TYR A 233 2.56 -10.33 -4.55
N LYS A 234 2.55 -10.85 -5.78
CA LYS A 234 1.31 -11.21 -6.46
C LYS A 234 0.55 -12.33 -5.73
N GLU A 235 1.24 -13.36 -5.26
CA GLU A 235 0.62 -14.46 -4.51
C GLU A 235 -0.16 -13.94 -3.30
N ARG A 236 0.49 -13.07 -2.52
CA ARG A 236 -0.11 -12.44 -1.34
C ARG A 236 -1.32 -11.58 -1.71
N HIS A 237 -1.14 -10.57 -2.56
CA HIS A 237 -2.14 -9.52 -2.75
C HIS A 237 -3.28 -9.94 -3.68
N LEU A 238 -3.01 -10.71 -4.74
CA LEU A 238 -4.08 -11.25 -5.58
C LEU A 238 -4.88 -12.34 -4.84
N GLY A 239 -4.24 -13.13 -3.97
CA GLY A 239 -4.94 -14.07 -3.11
C GLY A 239 -5.92 -13.38 -2.15
N GLU A 240 -5.50 -12.31 -1.48
CA GLU A 240 -6.36 -11.49 -0.62
C GLU A 240 -7.52 -10.83 -1.39
N LEU A 241 -7.24 -10.33 -2.60
CA LEU A 241 -8.26 -9.77 -3.49
C LEU A 241 -9.29 -10.84 -3.91
N TYR A 242 -8.85 -12.03 -4.35
CA TYR A 242 -9.74 -13.13 -4.70
C TYR A 242 -10.67 -13.52 -3.56
N GLN A 243 -10.15 -13.69 -2.34
CA GLN A 243 -10.97 -14.05 -1.18
C GLN A 243 -12.07 -13.02 -0.92
N SER A 244 -11.75 -11.74 -1.09
CA SER A 244 -12.69 -10.64 -0.88
C SER A 244 -13.73 -10.55 -2.00
N LEU A 245 -13.31 -10.72 -3.27
CA LEU A 245 -14.21 -10.77 -4.41
C LEU A 245 -15.18 -11.96 -4.33
N MET A 246 -14.69 -13.14 -3.95
CA MET A 246 -15.54 -14.33 -3.74
C MET A 246 -16.56 -14.12 -2.62
N SER A 247 -16.14 -13.47 -1.52
CA SER A 247 -17.03 -13.12 -0.42
C SER A 247 -18.13 -12.15 -0.89
N HIS A 248 -17.79 -11.15 -1.69
CA HIS A 248 -18.75 -10.19 -2.25
C HIS A 248 -19.70 -10.87 -3.26
N PHE A 249 -19.16 -11.66 -4.18
CA PHE A 249 -19.93 -12.43 -5.15
C PHE A 249 -20.92 -13.37 -4.46
N GLY A 250 -20.48 -14.12 -3.44
CA GLY A 250 -21.33 -15.01 -2.65
C GLY A 250 -22.48 -14.27 -1.96
N ALA A 251 -22.20 -13.12 -1.34
CA ALA A 251 -23.22 -12.30 -0.72
C ALA A 251 -24.26 -11.78 -1.73
N LEU A 252 -23.83 -11.33 -2.92
CA LEU A 252 -24.73 -10.93 -4.00
C LEU A 252 -25.60 -12.09 -4.46
N ALA A 253 -25.00 -13.26 -4.70
CA ALA A 253 -25.71 -14.48 -5.12
C ALA A 253 -26.77 -14.91 -4.08
N ASN A 254 -26.43 -14.88 -2.79
CA ASN A 254 -27.35 -15.22 -1.69
C ASN A 254 -28.49 -14.21 -1.54
N SER A 255 -28.25 -12.93 -1.85
CA SER A 255 -29.26 -11.88 -1.83
C SER A 255 -30.23 -11.93 -3.02
N GLY A 256 -29.92 -12.71 -4.05
CA GLY A 256 -30.68 -12.80 -5.28
C GLY A 256 -30.33 -11.75 -6.34
N ASP A 257 -29.34 -10.89 -6.10
CA ASP A 257 -28.88 -9.87 -7.06
C ASP A 257 -27.98 -10.47 -8.15
N LYS A 258 -28.61 -11.23 -9.05
CA LYS A 258 -27.91 -11.95 -10.12
C LYS A 258 -27.26 -11.01 -11.14
N LYS A 259 -27.73 -9.76 -11.27
CA LYS A 259 -27.17 -8.80 -12.23
C LYS A 259 -25.84 -8.28 -11.69
N GLU A 260 -25.84 -7.74 -10.47
CA GLU A 260 -24.63 -7.23 -9.84
C GLU A 260 -23.58 -8.35 -9.66
N ALA A 261 -24.00 -9.58 -9.31
CA ALA A 261 -23.07 -10.71 -9.20
C ALA A 261 -22.36 -11.03 -10.53
N ARG A 262 -23.09 -11.01 -11.66
CA ARG A 262 -22.52 -11.27 -12.99
C ARG A 262 -21.57 -10.16 -13.42
N GLU A 263 -21.92 -8.91 -13.12
CA GLU A 263 -21.10 -7.74 -13.41
C GLU A 263 -19.77 -7.79 -12.64
N LEU A 264 -19.82 -8.07 -11.32
CA LEU A 264 -18.63 -8.27 -10.51
C LEU A 264 -17.73 -9.38 -11.07
N TYR A 265 -18.31 -10.53 -11.44
CA TYR A 265 -17.54 -11.61 -12.05
C TYR A 265 -16.86 -11.16 -13.35
N ALA A 266 -17.63 -10.57 -14.27
CA ALA A 266 -17.17 -10.23 -15.62
C ALA A 266 -16.10 -9.12 -15.64
N LEU A 267 -16.21 -8.13 -14.76
CA LEU A 267 -15.28 -6.99 -14.73
C LEU A 267 -14.01 -7.27 -13.92
N SER A 268 -14.04 -8.25 -13.01
CA SER A 268 -12.91 -8.52 -12.11
C SER A 268 -11.95 -9.58 -12.60
N ILE A 269 -10.86 -9.79 -11.84
CA ILE A 269 -9.92 -10.89 -12.06
C ILE A 269 -10.59 -12.28 -12.02
N MET A 270 -11.83 -12.41 -11.51
CA MET A 270 -12.58 -13.66 -11.51
C MET A 270 -12.91 -14.19 -12.91
N ALA A 271 -12.96 -13.32 -13.93
CA ALA A 271 -13.17 -13.71 -15.33
C ALA A 271 -11.87 -13.73 -16.17
N LYS A 272 -10.69 -13.61 -15.53
CA LYS A 272 -9.40 -13.51 -16.22
C LYS A 272 -8.50 -14.71 -15.91
N PRO A 273 -8.40 -15.70 -16.83
CA PRO A 273 -7.66 -16.94 -16.57
C PRO A 273 -6.20 -16.76 -16.12
N ALA A 274 -5.53 -15.69 -16.59
CA ALA A 274 -4.16 -15.36 -16.21
C ALA A 274 -3.96 -15.22 -14.68
N TYR A 275 -5.02 -14.93 -13.93
CA TYR A 275 -4.96 -14.74 -12.47
C TYR A 275 -5.48 -15.94 -11.67
N PHE A 276 -6.07 -16.97 -12.29
CA PHE A 276 -6.77 -18.04 -11.57
C PHE A 276 -5.89 -18.81 -10.59
N ARG A 277 -4.59 -18.96 -10.89
CA ARG A 277 -3.61 -19.60 -10.00
C ARG A 277 -3.57 -19.00 -8.60
N TYR A 278 -3.82 -17.69 -8.47
CA TYR A 278 -3.77 -16.97 -7.20
C TYR A 278 -5.04 -17.14 -6.33
N SER A 279 -6.08 -17.77 -6.88
CA SER A 279 -7.38 -17.89 -6.18
C SER A 279 -7.43 -19.02 -5.15
N GLY A 280 -6.51 -19.99 -5.22
CA GLY A 280 -6.66 -21.28 -4.53
C GLY A 280 -7.82 -22.15 -5.04
N MET A 281 -8.48 -21.74 -6.13
CA MET A 281 -9.67 -22.37 -6.72
C MET A 281 -9.58 -22.44 -8.26
N GLU A 282 -8.36 -22.52 -8.80
CA GLU A 282 -8.08 -22.44 -10.23
C GLU A 282 -8.92 -23.40 -11.09
N GLU A 283 -9.07 -24.66 -10.66
CA GLU A 283 -9.87 -25.64 -11.38
C GLU A 283 -11.34 -25.21 -11.50
N GLN A 284 -11.91 -24.64 -10.44
CA GLN A 284 -13.30 -24.21 -10.42
C GLN A 284 -13.51 -22.96 -11.28
N LEU A 285 -12.59 -21.99 -11.21
CA LEU A 285 -12.62 -20.80 -12.05
C LEU A 285 -12.51 -21.15 -13.54
N ASN A 286 -11.65 -22.10 -13.90
CA ASN A 286 -11.54 -22.61 -15.26
C ASN A 286 -12.85 -23.25 -15.74
N LYS A 287 -13.53 -24.02 -14.89
CA LYS A 287 -14.85 -24.60 -15.22
C LYS A 287 -15.90 -23.52 -15.45
N TRP A 288 -15.97 -22.49 -14.58
CA TRP A 288 -16.90 -21.38 -14.74
C TRP A 288 -16.63 -20.59 -16.02
N TYR A 289 -15.37 -20.24 -16.28
CA TYR A 289 -14.97 -19.51 -17.46
C TYR A 289 -15.36 -20.24 -18.76
N GLY A 290 -15.21 -21.57 -18.80
CA GLY A 290 -15.64 -22.37 -19.94
C GLY A 290 -17.15 -22.40 -20.20
N GLN A 291 -17.98 -22.09 -19.19
CA GLN A 291 -19.45 -22.03 -19.31
C GLN A 291 -19.97 -20.67 -19.80
N TYR A 292 -19.15 -19.62 -19.74
CA TYR A 292 -19.50 -18.24 -20.11
C TYR A 292 -18.79 -17.75 -21.40
N LYS A 293 -18.08 -18.64 -22.10
CA LYS A 293 -17.67 -18.44 -23.50
C LYS A 293 -18.83 -18.67 -24.45
#